data_AF-A0A7W9CJ14-F1
#
_entry.id   AF-A0A7W9CJ14-F1
#
_cell.length_a   1.000
_cell.length_b   1.000
_cell.length_c   1.000
_cell.angle_alpha   90.00
_cell.angle_beta   90.00
_cell.angle_gamma   90.00
#
_symmetry.space_group_name_H-M   'P 1'
#
loop_
_entity.id
_entity.type
_entity.pdbx_description
1 polymer ?
#
loop_
_entity_poly.entity_id
_entity_poly.type
_entity_poly.pdbx_seq_one_letter_code
_entity_poly.pdbx_strand_id
1 'polypeptide(L)'
;MANLNYRDRARKHVAEARARLAESGEAAARQACLALRMAIEALTYQNLQAYLAETPNSVMTQWTPKKVMDELLAADPHADQTVTVFFGIEETPGVPSKDMQLLGEDRRFTQAWGNKAHNALGSFLHEPTIRQTETGKPTEQQARTKAVEIADELDRILATSLFGVNMGEYISFDCDCGFHVKRRASVLSHDDKVICGGCGRHWIYKKLEGDPAYGFILDGCSFDCLSCQEICQVPAHEIGDGKIVTCAACGAKAEVFTQFAVRPAPAETGDAGAEGGASPTS
;
A
#
# COMPACT_ATOMS: atom_id res chain seq x y z
N MET A 1 -6.69 8.96 16.39
CA MET A 1 -7.32 9.70 15.28
C MET A 1 -8.82 9.56 15.39
N ALA A 2 -9.61 10.57 14.99
CA ALA A 2 -11.07 10.44 14.98
C ALA A 2 -11.47 9.35 13.97
N ASN A 3 -12.22 8.34 14.42
CA ASN A 3 -12.76 7.33 13.53
C ASN A 3 -13.94 7.94 12.75
N LEU A 4 -13.64 8.54 11.61
CA LEU A 4 -14.65 9.08 10.71
C LEU A 4 -15.43 7.93 10.09
N ASN A 5 -16.76 7.99 10.16
CA ASN A 5 -17.61 6.98 9.53
C ASN A 5 -17.70 7.25 8.02
N TYR A 6 -16.70 6.77 7.26
CA TYR A 6 -16.67 6.90 5.81
C TYR A 6 -17.73 6.01 5.12
N ARG A 7 -18.15 4.91 5.73
CA ARG A 7 -19.21 4.05 5.19
C ARG A 7 -20.52 4.81 5.08
N ASP A 8 -20.89 5.55 6.12
CA ASP A 8 -22.09 6.39 6.12
C ASP A 8 -21.98 7.54 5.11
N ARG A 9 -20.78 8.11 4.92
CA ARG A 9 -20.55 9.10 3.86
C ARG A 9 -20.77 8.50 2.48
N ALA A 10 -20.23 7.31 2.23
CA ALA A 10 -20.45 6.59 0.98
C ALA A 10 -21.95 6.33 0.74
N ARG A 11 -22.70 5.87 1.76
CA ARG A 11 -24.17 5.72 1.68
C ARG A 11 -24.87 7.01 1.28
N LYS A 12 -24.52 8.13 1.91
CA LYS A 12 -25.10 9.45 1.60
C LYS A 12 -24.82 9.86 0.15
N HIS A 13 -23.59 9.66 -0.31
CA HIS A 13 -23.21 9.97 -1.69
C HIS A 13 -23.91 9.09 -2.72
N VAL A 14 -24.08 7.79 -2.46
CA VAL A 14 -24.85 6.90 -3.34
C VAL A 14 -26.33 7.32 -3.36
N ALA A 15 -26.92 7.64 -2.21
CA ALA A 15 -28.30 8.13 -2.14
C ALA A 15 -28.50 9.44 -2.91
N GLU A 16 -27.56 10.39 -2.78
CA GLU A 16 -27.55 11.63 -3.57
C GLU A 16 -27.46 11.33 -5.07
N ALA A 17 -26.55 10.46 -5.49
CA ALA A 17 -26.42 10.07 -6.89
C ALA A 17 -27.72 9.47 -7.44
N ARG A 18 -28.39 8.60 -6.67
CA ARG A 18 -29.69 8.02 -7.05
C ARG A 18 -30.76 9.08 -7.22
N ALA A 19 -30.83 10.07 -6.31
CA ALA A 19 -31.77 11.18 -6.44
C ALA A 19 -31.52 11.99 -7.73
N ARG A 20 -30.25 12.28 -8.03
CA ARG A 20 -29.86 12.99 -9.27
C ARG A 20 -30.14 12.18 -10.54
N LEU A 21 -30.04 10.86 -10.48
CA LEU A 21 -30.36 9.99 -11.61
C LEU A 21 -31.87 9.95 -11.91
N ALA A 22 -32.74 10.34 -10.98
CA ALA A 22 -34.18 10.45 -11.20
C ALA A 22 -34.58 11.78 -11.88
N GLU A 23 -33.75 12.82 -11.76
CA GLU A 23 -33.92 14.09 -12.47
C GLU A 23 -33.44 13.97 -13.92
N SER A 24 -33.94 14.78 -14.85
CA SER A 24 -33.46 14.86 -16.24
C SER A 24 -32.41 15.95 -16.42
N GLY A 25 -31.60 15.85 -17.49
CA GLY A 25 -30.63 16.86 -17.89
C GLY A 25 -29.18 16.56 -17.54
N GLU A 26 -28.28 17.15 -18.32
CA GLU A 26 -26.82 16.94 -18.25
C GLU A 26 -26.24 17.33 -16.87
N ALA A 27 -26.75 18.39 -16.24
CA ALA A 27 -26.30 18.84 -14.93
C ALA A 27 -26.56 17.79 -13.83
N ALA A 28 -27.75 17.19 -13.83
CA ALA A 28 -28.11 16.14 -12.87
C ALA A 28 -27.25 14.89 -13.08
N ALA A 29 -27.02 14.46 -14.33
CA ALA A 29 -26.13 13.35 -14.63
C ALA A 29 -24.68 13.63 -14.15
N ARG A 30 -24.17 14.85 -14.36
CA ARG A 30 -22.85 15.28 -13.90
C ARG A 30 -22.75 15.25 -12.37
N GLN A 31 -23.77 15.73 -11.67
CA GLN A 31 -23.83 15.68 -10.20
C GLN A 31 -23.87 14.25 -9.67
N ALA A 32 -24.62 13.35 -10.32
CA ALA A 32 -24.61 11.93 -9.99
C ALA A 32 -23.19 11.32 -10.12
N CYS A 33 -22.49 11.62 -11.22
CA CYS A 33 -21.12 11.14 -11.42
C CYS A 33 -20.16 11.66 -10.34
N LEU A 34 -20.30 12.92 -9.93
CA LEU A 34 -19.50 13.50 -8.86
C LEU A 34 -19.76 12.81 -7.53
N ALA A 35 -21.03 12.65 -7.14
CA ALA A 35 -21.41 11.98 -5.90
C ALA A 35 -20.88 10.54 -5.85
N LEU A 36 -20.98 9.78 -6.96
CA LEU A 36 -20.43 8.41 -7.02
C LEU A 36 -18.90 8.38 -6.91
N ARG A 37 -18.17 9.38 -7.43
CA ARG A 37 -16.73 9.47 -7.17
C ARG A 37 -16.47 9.62 -5.68
N MET A 38 -17.16 10.55 -5.01
CA MET A 38 -17.05 10.76 -3.56
C MET A 38 -17.36 9.48 -2.75
N ALA A 39 -18.31 8.66 -3.19
CA ALA A 39 -18.60 7.37 -2.58
C ALA A 39 -17.42 6.38 -2.70
N ILE A 40 -16.78 6.30 -3.87
CA ILE A 40 -15.58 5.48 -4.09
C ILE A 40 -14.42 5.97 -3.20
N GLU A 41 -14.21 7.28 -3.09
CA GLU A 41 -13.16 7.82 -2.20
C GLU A 41 -13.44 7.45 -0.74
N ALA A 42 -14.68 7.64 -0.29
CA ALA A 42 -15.08 7.31 1.07
C ALA A 42 -14.83 5.82 1.39
N LEU A 43 -15.23 4.89 0.52
CA LEU A 43 -14.94 3.47 0.72
C LEU A 43 -13.44 3.16 0.69
N THR A 44 -12.67 3.85 -0.14
CA THR A 44 -11.20 3.71 -0.15
C THR A 44 -10.60 4.15 1.18
N TYR A 45 -11.09 5.26 1.76
CA TYR A 45 -10.66 5.73 3.08
C TYR A 45 -11.13 4.84 4.23
N GLN A 46 -12.33 4.26 4.13
CA GLN A 46 -12.80 3.24 5.08
C GLN A 46 -11.81 2.07 5.14
N ASN A 47 -11.37 1.58 3.98
CA ASN A 47 -10.37 0.53 3.93
C ASN A 47 -9.05 1.02 4.50
N LEU A 48 -8.58 2.22 4.13
CA LEU A 48 -7.36 2.80 4.68
C LEU A 48 -7.36 2.88 6.21
N GLN A 49 -8.49 3.24 6.84
CA GLN A 49 -8.61 3.26 8.29
C GLN A 49 -8.30 1.91 8.94
N ALA A 50 -8.63 0.79 8.28
CA ALA A 50 -8.31 -0.55 8.76
C ALA A 50 -6.82 -0.87 8.69
N TYR A 51 -6.04 -0.18 7.85
CA TYR A 51 -4.61 -0.44 7.58
C TYR A 51 -3.68 0.70 8.03
N LEU A 52 -4.14 1.67 8.83
CA LEU A 52 -3.32 2.84 9.23
C LEU A 52 -2.03 2.47 9.97
N ALA A 53 -2.03 1.37 10.75
CA ALA A 53 -0.83 0.89 11.42
C ALA A 53 0.16 0.17 10.48
N GLU A 54 -0.33 -0.27 9.31
CA GLU A 54 0.41 -1.04 8.31
C GLU A 54 0.93 -0.18 7.16
N THR A 55 0.40 1.04 7.00
CA THR A 55 0.72 1.94 5.88
C THR A 55 1.55 3.14 6.33
N PRO A 56 2.37 3.74 5.45
CA PRO A 56 3.08 4.98 5.76
C PRO A 56 2.12 6.16 5.92
N ASN A 57 2.40 7.12 6.82
CA ASN A 57 1.50 8.26 7.01
C ASN A 57 1.35 9.15 5.76
N SER A 58 2.30 9.09 4.82
CA SER A 58 2.24 9.81 3.55
C SER A 58 1.02 9.45 2.70
N VAL A 59 0.45 8.23 2.85
CA VAL A 59 -0.77 7.84 2.14
C VAL A 59 -1.97 8.70 2.55
N MET A 60 -1.94 9.28 3.75
CA MET A 60 -3.00 10.16 4.25
C MET A 60 -2.99 11.56 3.61
N THR A 61 -1.89 11.95 2.94
CA THR A 61 -1.72 13.31 2.40
C THR A 61 -1.75 13.38 0.88
N GLN A 62 -1.56 12.26 0.17
CA GLN A 62 -1.55 12.22 -1.30
C GLN A 62 -2.66 11.30 -1.84
N TRP A 63 -3.82 11.88 -2.14
CA TRP A 63 -4.98 11.08 -2.53
C TRP A 63 -5.17 10.93 -4.05
N THR A 64 -5.19 9.68 -4.51
CA THR A 64 -6.05 9.17 -5.59
C THR A 64 -6.49 7.73 -5.21
N PRO A 65 -7.63 7.20 -5.71
CA PRO A 65 -8.06 5.84 -5.36
C PRO A 65 -7.00 4.79 -5.70
N LYS A 66 -6.36 4.94 -6.87
CA LYS A 66 -5.29 4.04 -7.29
C LYS A 66 -4.13 4.04 -6.30
N LYS A 67 -3.60 5.21 -5.92
CA LYS A 67 -2.47 5.32 -4.99
C LYS A 67 -2.78 4.70 -3.64
N VAL A 68 -3.93 5.02 -3.05
CA VAL A 68 -4.30 4.44 -1.75
C VAL A 68 -4.45 2.93 -1.86
N MET A 69 -5.12 2.42 -2.90
CA MET A 69 -5.29 0.97 -3.09
C MET A 69 -3.96 0.26 -3.40
N ASP A 70 -3.01 0.89 -4.12
CA ASP A 70 -1.66 0.36 -4.32
C ASP A 70 -0.95 0.17 -2.97
N GLU A 71 -1.02 1.15 -2.07
CA GLU A 71 -0.44 1.07 -0.73
C GLU A 71 -1.12 -0.01 0.13
N LEU A 72 -2.44 -0.14 0.04
CA LEU A 72 -3.16 -1.23 0.73
C LEU A 72 -2.72 -2.60 0.24
N LEU A 73 -2.58 -2.78 -1.07
CA LEU A 73 -2.12 -4.04 -1.67
C LEU A 73 -0.65 -4.36 -1.35
N ALA A 74 0.18 -3.33 -1.18
CA ALA A 74 1.55 -3.49 -0.70
C ALA A 74 1.60 -3.95 0.78
N ALA A 75 0.68 -3.45 1.61
CA ALA A 75 0.56 -3.88 3.01
C ALA A 75 -0.08 -5.27 3.15
N ASP A 76 -1.04 -5.60 2.29
CA ASP A 76 -1.76 -6.86 2.25
C ASP A 76 -2.21 -7.19 0.81
N PRO A 77 -1.65 -8.22 0.17
CA PRO A 77 -2.00 -8.63 -1.19
C PRO A 77 -3.48 -8.99 -1.40
N HIS A 78 -4.25 -9.16 -0.31
CA HIS A 78 -5.67 -9.48 -0.33
C HIS A 78 -6.56 -8.29 0.10
N ALA A 79 -5.99 -7.08 0.27
CA ALA A 79 -6.70 -5.93 0.79
C ALA A 79 -7.91 -5.50 -0.04
N ASP A 80 -7.95 -5.82 -1.32
CA ASP A 80 -9.05 -5.47 -2.23
C ASP A 80 -10.02 -6.64 -2.51
N GLN A 81 -9.85 -7.75 -1.80
CA GLN A 81 -10.64 -8.95 -1.97
C GLN A 81 -11.82 -8.97 -0.99
N THR A 82 -12.90 -9.64 -1.41
CA THR A 82 -14.05 -9.88 -0.52
C THR A 82 -13.71 -10.96 0.48
N VAL A 83 -14.01 -10.72 1.76
CA VAL A 83 -13.71 -11.63 2.86
C VAL A 83 -15.01 -12.15 3.46
N THR A 84 -15.14 -13.47 3.60
CA THR A 84 -16.26 -14.09 4.33
C THR A 84 -15.75 -14.57 5.68
N VAL A 85 -16.42 -14.17 6.76
CA VAL A 85 -16.03 -14.52 8.13
C VAL A 85 -17.00 -15.55 8.68
N PHE A 86 -16.45 -16.64 9.21
CA PHE A 86 -17.16 -17.66 9.96
C PHE A 86 -16.64 -17.70 11.39
N PHE A 87 -17.48 -18.09 12.34
CA PHE A 87 -17.12 -18.26 13.75
C PHE A 87 -17.74 -19.54 14.31
N GLY A 88 -17.10 -20.17 15.29
CA GLY A 88 -17.62 -21.34 15.96
C GLY A 88 -17.09 -21.39 17.39
N ILE A 89 -17.84 -22.03 18.30
CA ILE A 89 -17.40 -22.20 19.68
C ILE A 89 -16.50 -23.43 19.73
N GLU A 90 -15.30 -23.26 20.28
CA GLU A 90 -14.36 -24.36 20.51
C GLU A 90 -14.90 -25.27 21.61
N GLU A 91 -15.15 -26.55 21.29
CA GLU A 91 -15.47 -27.57 22.30
C GLU A 91 -14.24 -27.92 23.15
N THR A 92 -13.05 -27.78 22.56
CA THR A 92 -11.75 -27.97 23.22
C THR A 92 -10.86 -26.79 22.89
N PRO A 93 -10.28 -26.09 23.89
CA PRO A 93 -9.43 -24.92 23.66
C PRO A 93 -8.30 -25.20 22.65
N GLY A 94 -8.19 -24.35 21.64
CA GLY A 94 -7.19 -24.45 20.57
C GLY A 94 -7.53 -25.45 19.46
N VAL A 95 -8.68 -26.12 19.52
CA VAL A 95 -9.18 -26.99 18.45
C VAL A 95 -10.32 -26.27 17.71
N PRO A 96 -10.17 -25.96 16.41
CA PRO A 96 -11.21 -25.30 15.64
C PRO A 96 -12.55 -26.04 15.71
N SER A 97 -13.64 -25.27 15.86
CA SER A 97 -14.98 -25.84 15.92
C SER A 97 -15.34 -26.58 14.63
N LYS A 98 -16.05 -27.70 14.76
CA LYS A 98 -16.60 -28.43 13.61
C LYS A 98 -17.86 -27.78 13.06
N ASP A 99 -18.54 -26.97 13.87
CA ASP A 99 -19.76 -26.25 13.51
C ASP A 99 -19.44 -24.75 13.38
N MET A 100 -19.17 -24.33 12.15
CA MET A 100 -18.83 -22.94 11.83
C MET A 100 -20.07 -22.20 11.31
N GLN A 101 -20.42 -21.10 11.96
CA GLN A 101 -21.53 -20.23 11.62
C GLN A 101 -21.05 -19.02 10.82
N LEU A 102 -21.80 -18.63 9.79
CA LEU A 102 -21.51 -17.42 9.01
C LEU A 102 -21.72 -16.17 9.88
N LEU A 103 -20.67 -15.37 10.06
CA LEU A 103 -20.78 -14.04 10.67
C LEU A 103 -21.22 -13.00 9.63
N GLY A 104 -20.67 -13.09 8.43
CA GLY A 104 -21.00 -12.20 7.31
C GLY A 104 -19.88 -12.07 6.29
N GLU A 105 -20.06 -11.09 5.40
CA GLU A 105 -19.13 -10.79 4.31
C GLU A 105 -18.69 -9.33 4.39
N ASP A 106 -17.39 -9.07 4.24
CA ASP A 106 -16.82 -7.75 3.96
C ASP A 106 -16.55 -7.67 2.46
N ARG A 107 -17.54 -7.16 1.72
CA ARG A 107 -17.44 -7.02 0.27
C ARG A 107 -16.66 -5.76 -0.08
N ARG A 108 -15.65 -5.94 -0.93
CA ARG A 108 -14.77 -4.86 -1.39
C ARG A 108 -14.78 -4.82 -2.91
N PHE A 109 -14.59 -3.62 -3.47
CA PHE A 109 -14.21 -3.53 -4.87
C PHE A 109 -12.71 -3.77 -5.01
N THR A 110 -12.32 -4.36 -6.14
CA THR A 110 -10.90 -4.51 -6.49
C THR A 110 -10.30 -3.16 -6.85
N GLN A 111 -8.98 -3.03 -6.72
CA GLN A 111 -8.26 -1.84 -7.18
C GLN A 111 -8.58 -1.53 -8.65
N ALA A 112 -8.56 -2.57 -9.49
CA ALA A 112 -8.83 -2.44 -10.91
C ALA A 112 -10.23 -1.87 -11.18
N TRP A 113 -11.25 -2.38 -10.47
CA TRP A 113 -12.61 -1.87 -10.58
C TRP A 113 -12.69 -0.43 -10.07
N GLY A 114 -12.16 -0.13 -8.89
CA GLY A 114 -12.22 1.21 -8.28
C GLY A 114 -11.58 2.27 -9.17
N ASN A 115 -10.39 1.98 -9.73
CA ASN A 115 -9.72 2.88 -10.66
C ASN A 115 -10.51 3.06 -11.96
N LYS A 116 -11.03 1.97 -12.55
CA LYS A 116 -11.83 2.02 -13.78
C LYS A 116 -13.13 2.80 -13.57
N ALA A 117 -13.85 2.54 -12.50
CA ALA A 117 -15.10 3.22 -12.16
C ALA A 117 -14.87 4.72 -11.92
N HIS A 118 -13.88 5.06 -11.10
CA HIS A 118 -13.53 6.46 -10.82
C HIS A 118 -13.14 7.24 -12.09
N ASN A 119 -12.31 6.66 -12.96
CA ASN A 119 -11.90 7.31 -14.21
C ASN A 119 -13.05 7.41 -15.22
N ALA A 120 -13.89 6.37 -15.31
CA ALA A 120 -15.09 6.40 -16.15
C ALA A 120 -16.03 7.54 -15.74
N LEU A 121 -16.32 7.69 -14.44
CA LEU A 121 -17.10 8.82 -13.93
C LEU A 121 -16.43 10.17 -14.20
N GLY A 122 -15.12 10.25 -14.01
CA GLY A 122 -14.33 11.45 -14.26
C GLY A 122 -14.44 11.96 -15.70
N SER A 123 -14.53 11.06 -16.68
CA SER A 123 -14.67 11.44 -18.09
C SER A 123 -15.92 12.27 -18.42
N PHE A 124 -16.97 12.19 -17.59
CA PHE A 124 -18.19 13.00 -17.70
C PHE A 124 -18.12 14.32 -16.91
N LEU A 125 -17.07 14.52 -16.12
CA LEU A 125 -16.89 15.70 -15.27
C LEU A 125 -15.87 16.70 -15.85
N HIS A 126 -15.08 16.29 -16.83
CA HIS A 126 -14.08 17.14 -17.46
C HIS A 126 -14.67 17.93 -18.62
N GLU A 127 -14.07 19.08 -18.92
CA GLU A 127 -14.33 19.77 -20.18
C GLU A 127 -13.89 18.85 -21.35
N PRO A 128 -14.68 18.75 -22.44
CA PRO A 128 -14.29 17.95 -23.59
C PRO A 128 -12.91 18.36 -24.10
N THR A 129 -12.10 17.36 -24.41
CA THR A 129 -10.83 17.59 -25.11
C THR A 129 -11.09 18.17 -26.51
N ILE A 130 -10.11 18.85 -27.10
CA ILE A 130 -10.19 19.39 -28.47
C ILE A 130 -10.70 18.32 -29.45
N ARG A 131 -10.17 17.10 -29.35
CA ARG A 131 -10.58 15.96 -30.18
C ARG A 131 -12.05 15.57 -29.94
N GLN A 132 -12.55 15.60 -28.72
CA GLN A 132 -13.96 15.30 -28.42
C GLN A 132 -14.91 16.39 -28.92
N THR A 133 -14.45 17.64 -29.03
CA THR A 133 -15.21 18.70 -29.68
C THR A 133 -15.40 18.40 -31.18
N GLU A 134 -14.41 17.75 -31.81
CA GLU A 134 -14.47 17.35 -33.23
C GLU A 134 -15.25 16.04 -33.44
N THR A 135 -15.09 15.05 -32.56
CA THR A 135 -15.67 13.70 -32.73
C THR A 135 -16.97 13.46 -31.95
N GLY A 136 -17.39 14.42 -31.14
CA GLY A 136 -18.53 14.32 -30.23
C GLY A 136 -18.12 14.01 -28.78
N LYS A 137 -18.76 14.72 -27.85
CA LYS A 137 -18.60 14.51 -26.40
C LYS A 137 -19.47 13.36 -25.88
N PRO A 138 -19.12 12.74 -24.74
CA PRO A 138 -20.00 11.76 -24.10
C PRO A 138 -21.39 12.35 -23.82
N THR A 139 -22.44 11.57 -24.05
CA THR A 139 -23.83 12.03 -23.91
C THR A 139 -24.32 11.89 -22.46
N GLU A 140 -25.38 12.64 -22.12
CA GLU A 140 -26.09 12.48 -20.85
C GLU A 140 -26.50 11.02 -20.62
N GLN A 141 -27.03 10.35 -21.64
CA GLN A 141 -27.46 8.96 -21.54
C GLN A 141 -26.29 8.02 -21.20
N GLN A 142 -25.12 8.24 -21.80
CA GLN A 142 -23.92 7.44 -21.49
C GLN A 142 -23.47 7.65 -20.04
N ALA A 143 -23.50 8.89 -19.55
CA ALA A 143 -23.18 9.21 -18.16
C ALA A 143 -24.15 8.50 -17.20
N ARG A 144 -25.46 8.57 -17.46
CA ARG A 144 -26.50 7.92 -16.65
C ARG A 144 -26.35 6.42 -16.60
N THR A 145 -26.20 5.76 -17.76
CA THR A 145 -26.02 4.31 -17.82
C THR A 145 -24.80 3.88 -17.00
N LYS A 146 -23.68 4.59 -17.13
CA LYS A 146 -22.46 4.28 -16.36
C LYS A 146 -22.63 4.54 -14.86
N ALA A 147 -23.30 5.63 -14.50
CA ALA A 147 -23.57 5.98 -13.12
C ALA A 147 -24.48 4.94 -12.43
N VAL A 148 -25.52 4.44 -13.11
CA VAL A 148 -26.40 3.39 -12.59
C VAL A 148 -25.61 2.11 -12.33
N GLU A 149 -24.81 1.65 -13.29
CA GLU A 149 -23.96 0.44 -13.14
C GLU A 149 -23.04 0.52 -11.92
N ILE A 150 -22.40 1.69 -11.72
CA ILE A 150 -21.49 1.89 -10.58
C ILE A 150 -22.27 2.01 -9.28
N ALA A 151 -23.41 2.71 -9.27
CA ALA A 151 -24.27 2.83 -8.09
C ALA A 151 -24.78 1.45 -7.63
N ASP A 152 -25.16 0.57 -8.56
CA ASP A 152 -25.64 -0.78 -8.25
C ASP A 152 -24.56 -1.61 -7.54
N GLU A 153 -23.30 -1.53 -7.99
CA GLU A 153 -22.21 -2.26 -7.33
C GLU A 153 -21.85 -1.64 -5.97
N LEU A 154 -21.87 -0.31 -5.85
CA LEU A 154 -21.66 0.36 -4.57
C LEU A 154 -22.77 0.02 -3.57
N ASP A 155 -24.02 -0.08 -4.00
CA ASP A 155 -25.13 -0.52 -3.16
C ASP A 155 -24.92 -1.95 -2.64
N ARG A 156 -24.43 -2.87 -3.49
CA ARG A 156 -24.09 -4.23 -3.07
C ARG A 156 -22.98 -4.26 -2.03
N ILE A 157 -21.93 -3.46 -2.22
CA ILE A 157 -20.83 -3.32 -1.26
C ILE A 157 -21.33 -2.72 0.07
N LEU A 158 -22.18 -1.71 0.02
CA LEU A 158 -22.71 -1.03 1.19
C LEU A 158 -23.79 -1.85 1.91
N ALA A 159 -24.42 -2.81 1.25
CA ALA A 159 -25.40 -3.70 1.85
C ALA A 159 -24.80 -4.70 2.85
N THR A 160 -23.48 -4.93 2.81
CA THR A 160 -22.85 -5.89 3.73
C THR A 160 -22.85 -5.44 5.19
N SER A 161 -23.01 -6.41 6.08
CA SER A 161 -23.04 -6.25 7.54
C SER A 161 -21.65 -6.13 8.16
N LEU A 162 -20.64 -6.75 7.54
CA LEU A 162 -19.24 -6.62 7.93
C LEU A 162 -18.52 -5.65 6.99
N PHE A 163 -17.53 -4.96 7.54
CA PHE A 163 -16.66 -4.05 6.81
C PHE A 163 -15.38 -3.81 7.60
N GLY A 164 -14.27 -3.52 6.91
CA GLY A 164 -12.98 -3.22 7.55
C GLY A 164 -12.35 -4.43 8.25
N VAL A 165 -12.65 -5.65 7.78
CA VAL A 165 -12.07 -6.88 8.31
C VAL A 165 -10.57 -6.90 7.98
N ASN A 166 -9.73 -6.71 9.00
CA ASN A 166 -8.29 -6.80 8.85
C ASN A 166 -7.74 -7.76 9.92
N MET A 167 -7.64 -9.03 9.53
CA MET A 167 -7.10 -10.11 10.35
C MET A 167 -5.82 -10.64 9.71
N GLY A 168 -4.88 -11.08 10.53
CA GLY A 168 -3.63 -11.66 10.05
C GLY A 168 -2.62 -11.87 11.16
N GLU A 169 -1.51 -12.49 10.80
CA GLU A 169 -0.31 -12.55 11.64
C GLU A 169 0.52 -11.30 11.39
N TYR A 170 0.96 -10.66 12.47
CA TYR A 170 1.68 -9.40 12.40
C TYR A 170 2.99 -9.45 13.17
N ILE A 171 3.96 -8.74 12.63
CA ILE A 171 5.22 -8.42 13.28
C ILE A 171 5.20 -6.92 13.55
N SER A 172 5.57 -6.53 14.76
CA SER A 172 5.54 -5.13 15.18
C SER A 172 6.72 -4.75 16.06
N PHE A 173 7.10 -3.48 16.00
CA PHE A 173 8.09 -2.88 16.88
C PHE A 173 7.82 -1.38 17.03
N ASP A 174 8.37 -0.77 18.07
CA ASP A 174 8.30 0.67 18.27
C ASP A 174 9.54 1.33 17.67
N CYS A 175 9.33 2.28 16.75
CA CYS A 175 10.41 3.09 16.22
C CYS A 175 10.84 4.14 17.25
N ASP A 176 12.10 4.59 17.24
CA ASP A 176 12.60 5.59 18.21
C ASP A 176 11.84 6.94 18.17
N CYS A 177 11.08 7.23 17.11
CA CYS A 177 10.20 8.40 17.08
C CYS A 177 8.88 8.20 17.86
N GLY A 178 8.66 7.02 18.47
CA GLY A 178 7.44 6.64 19.18
C GLY A 178 6.33 6.09 18.30
N PHE A 179 6.56 5.91 16.99
CA PHE A 179 5.57 5.33 16.09
C PHE A 179 5.59 3.81 16.17
N HIS A 180 4.43 3.20 16.42
CA HIS A 180 4.25 1.75 16.43
C HIS A 180 4.17 1.22 14.99
N VAL A 181 5.24 0.57 14.54
CA VAL A 181 5.30 -0.01 13.19
C VAL A 181 4.71 -1.42 13.24
N LYS A 182 3.68 -1.67 12.42
CA LYS A 182 3.04 -2.98 12.26
C LYS A 182 3.15 -3.44 10.81
N ARG A 183 3.52 -4.69 10.58
CA ARG A 183 3.57 -5.30 9.24
C ARG A 183 3.04 -6.72 9.29
N ARG A 184 2.42 -7.16 8.20
CA ARG A 184 1.93 -8.53 8.07
C ARG A 184 3.11 -9.48 7.90
N ALA A 185 3.14 -10.58 8.64
CA ALA A 185 4.24 -11.55 8.56
C ALA A 185 4.39 -12.12 7.13
N SER A 186 3.26 -12.31 6.42
CA SER A 186 3.24 -12.87 5.07
C SER A 186 3.86 -11.98 3.99
N VAL A 187 4.08 -10.69 4.26
CA VAL A 187 4.69 -9.75 3.29
C VAL A 187 6.13 -9.40 3.63
N LEU A 188 6.70 -10.02 4.68
CA LEU A 188 8.08 -9.78 5.11
C LEU A 188 8.98 -10.96 4.77
N SER A 189 10.03 -10.68 4.00
CA SER A 189 11.14 -11.56 3.65
C SER A 189 12.43 -11.09 4.32
N HIS A 190 13.36 -12.00 4.59
CA HIS A 190 14.67 -11.63 5.15
C HIS A 190 15.31 -10.54 4.27
N ASP A 191 15.80 -9.48 4.91
CA ASP A 191 16.35 -8.26 4.31
C ASP A 191 15.35 -7.28 3.70
N ASP A 192 14.04 -7.45 3.92
CA ASP A 192 13.06 -6.47 3.49
C ASP A 192 13.19 -5.15 4.25
N LYS A 193 13.07 -4.06 3.49
CA LYS A 193 13.07 -2.71 4.04
C LYS A 193 11.70 -2.34 4.60
N VAL A 194 11.68 -1.94 5.86
CA VAL A 194 10.51 -1.44 6.57
C VAL A 194 10.69 0.05 6.87
N ILE A 195 9.79 0.87 6.32
CA ILE A 195 9.81 2.32 6.51
C ILE A 195 8.83 2.69 7.62
N CYS A 196 9.32 3.42 8.63
CA CYS A 196 8.50 3.97 9.70
C CYS A 196 7.55 5.03 9.14
N GLY A 197 6.24 4.85 9.35
CA GLY A 197 5.22 5.80 8.91
C GLY A 197 5.30 7.17 9.61
N GLY A 198 5.80 7.21 10.85
CA GLY A 198 5.92 8.45 11.63
C GLY A 198 7.02 9.41 11.16
N CYS A 199 8.26 8.92 11.02
CA CYS A 199 9.44 9.75 10.75
C CYS A 199 10.17 9.42 9.43
N GLY A 200 9.74 8.39 8.70
CA GLY A 200 10.41 7.95 7.46
C GLY A 200 11.67 7.11 7.67
N ARG A 201 12.07 6.80 8.91
CA ARG A 201 13.24 5.95 9.20
C ARG A 201 13.12 4.57 8.56
N HIS A 202 14.22 4.10 7.98
CA HIS A 202 14.30 2.79 7.34
C HIS A 202 14.88 1.75 8.31
N TRP A 203 14.31 0.56 8.30
CA TRP A 203 14.73 -0.59 9.06
C TRP A 203 14.86 -1.78 8.11
N ILE A 204 15.78 -2.69 8.36
CA ILE A 204 15.90 -3.95 7.65
C ILE A 204 15.36 -5.06 8.55
N TYR A 205 14.35 -5.78 8.05
CA TYR A 205 13.81 -6.95 8.72
C TYR A 205 14.79 -8.12 8.61
N LYS A 206 15.11 -8.72 9.75
CA LYS A 206 15.94 -9.91 9.85
C LYS A 206 15.11 -11.05 10.40
N LYS A 207 14.94 -12.09 9.59
CA LYS A 207 14.44 -13.38 10.08
C LYS A 207 15.56 -14.04 10.90
N LEU A 208 15.26 -14.39 12.14
CA LEU A 208 16.22 -15.01 13.09
C LEU A 208 15.79 -16.43 13.43
N GLU A 209 16.71 -17.21 13.97
CA GLU A 209 16.40 -18.48 14.64
C GLU A 209 16.19 -18.21 16.14
N GLY A 210 15.13 -18.76 16.73
CA GLY A 210 14.83 -18.64 18.15
C GLY A 210 13.56 -17.83 18.46
N ASP A 211 13.44 -17.37 19.71
CA ASP A 211 12.31 -16.57 20.20
C ASP A 211 12.83 -15.22 20.76
N PRO A 212 12.52 -14.07 20.14
CA PRO A 212 11.70 -13.91 18.94
C PRO A 212 12.43 -14.34 17.66
N ALA A 213 11.69 -14.94 16.72
CA ALA A 213 12.21 -15.41 15.42
C ALA A 213 12.48 -14.27 14.42
N TYR A 214 12.64 -13.03 14.90
CA TYR A 214 12.86 -11.86 14.07
C TYR A 214 13.57 -10.73 14.82
N GLY A 215 14.17 -9.81 14.06
CA GLY A 215 14.72 -8.56 14.54
C GLY A 215 14.65 -7.46 13.48
N PHE A 216 14.85 -6.22 13.91
CA PHE A 216 14.94 -5.05 13.03
C PHE A 216 16.28 -4.37 13.27
N ILE A 217 17.04 -4.18 12.20
CA ILE A 217 18.28 -3.39 12.26
C ILE A 217 18.07 -2.07 11.54
N LEU A 218 18.72 -1.02 12.02
CA LEU A 218 18.64 0.29 11.38
C LEU A 218 19.30 0.20 9.99
N ASP A 219 18.57 0.62 8.96
CA ASP A 219 19.13 0.78 7.62
C ASP A 219 19.95 2.08 7.57
N GLY A 220 21.15 2.02 7.00
CA GLY A 220 22.09 3.13 7.00
C GLY A 220 23.47 2.75 6.50
N CYS A 221 24.35 3.75 6.43
CA CYS A 221 25.76 3.52 6.15
C CYS A 221 26.59 3.74 7.41
N SER A 222 27.73 3.07 7.47
CA SER A 222 28.76 3.30 8.48
C SER A 222 30.02 3.79 7.79
N PHE A 223 30.74 4.71 8.42
CA PHE A 223 32.05 5.19 7.94
C PHE A 223 32.95 5.51 9.13
N ASP A 224 34.25 5.37 8.94
CA ASP A 224 35.22 5.75 9.96
C ASP A 224 35.37 7.27 9.99
N CYS A 225 35.27 7.87 11.18
CA CYS A 225 35.45 9.31 11.33
C CYS A 225 36.83 9.72 10.80
N LEU A 226 36.87 10.66 9.86
CA LEU A 226 38.10 11.15 9.23
C LEU A 226 39.10 11.78 10.22
N SER A 227 38.65 12.15 11.43
CA SER A 227 39.51 12.75 12.46
C SER A 227 39.89 11.78 13.58
N CYS A 228 38.96 10.98 14.10
CA CYS A 228 39.20 10.15 15.28
C CYS A 228 39.08 8.63 15.03
N GLN A 229 38.75 8.22 13.80
CA GLN A 229 38.56 6.82 13.39
C GLN A 229 37.40 6.07 14.10
N GLU A 230 36.62 6.75 14.94
CA GLU A 230 35.40 6.17 15.52
C GLU A 230 34.37 5.90 14.41
N ILE A 231 33.70 4.74 14.47
CA ILE A 231 32.68 4.36 13.51
C ILE A 231 31.45 5.27 13.69
N CYS A 232 31.14 6.03 12.65
CA CYS A 232 29.96 6.86 12.58
C CYS A 232 28.86 6.14 11.79
N GLN A 233 27.63 6.12 12.32
CA GLN A 233 26.47 5.60 11.60
C GLN A 233 25.56 6.72 11.12
N VAL A 234 25.10 6.63 9.88
CA VAL A 234 24.15 7.57 9.28
C VAL A 234 22.91 6.78 8.85
N PRO A 235 21.74 7.04 9.45
CA PRO A 235 20.51 6.37 9.06
C PRO A 235 20.15 6.64 7.60
N ALA A 236 19.64 5.66 6.87
CA ALA A 236 19.39 5.77 5.42
C ALA A 236 18.39 6.89 5.06
N HIS A 237 17.32 7.08 5.85
CA HIS A 237 16.36 8.18 5.67
C HIS A 237 16.96 9.58 5.84
N GLU A 238 18.16 9.63 6.40
CA GLU A 238 18.92 10.83 6.64
C GLU A 238 20.04 11.02 5.60
N ILE A 239 20.34 10.05 4.75
CA ILE A 239 21.39 10.19 3.73
C ILE A 239 20.86 11.04 2.58
N GLY A 240 21.59 12.10 2.22
CA GLY A 240 21.26 12.96 1.10
C GLY A 240 22.50 13.72 0.62
N ASP A 241 22.52 14.05 -0.66
CA ASP A 241 23.61 14.82 -1.27
C ASP A 241 23.75 16.19 -0.59
N GLY A 242 24.97 16.57 -0.25
CA GLY A 242 25.31 17.80 0.48
C GLY A 242 24.99 17.77 1.97
N LYS A 243 24.59 16.62 2.55
CA LYS A 243 24.26 16.56 3.98
C LYS A 243 25.51 16.52 4.85
N ILE A 244 25.54 17.36 5.89
CA ILE A 244 26.59 17.34 6.91
C ILE A 244 26.25 16.37 8.03
N VAL A 245 27.14 15.43 8.28
CA VAL A 245 27.12 14.47 9.39
C VAL A 245 28.15 14.89 10.43
N THR A 246 27.81 14.80 11.71
CA THR A 246 28.70 15.14 12.82
C THR A 246 29.06 13.88 13.60
N CYS A 247 30.36 13.62 13.78
CA CYS A 247 30.83 12.53 14.61
C CYS A 247 30.42 12.76 16.08
N ALA A 248 29.75 11.78 16.69
CA ALA A 248 29.30 11.87 18.08
C ALA A 248 30.47 11.88 19.09
N ALA A 249 31.62 11.30 18.76
CA ALA A 249 32.76 11.20 19.66
C ALA A 249 33.62 12.48 19.70
N CYS A 250 33.93 13.09 18.55
CA CYS A 250 34.85 14.22 18.48
C CYS A 250 34.25 15.51 17.90
N GLY A 251 33.00 15.48 17.41
CA GLY A 251 32.33 16.65 16.82
C GLY A 251 32.82 17.04 15.42
N ALA A 252 33.73 16.27 14.81
CA ALA A 252 34.17 16.50 13.44
C ALA A 252 32.99 16.38 12.46
N LYS A 253 33.00 17.21 11.41
CA LYS A 253 31.95 17.25 10.40
C LYS A 253 32.43 16.61 9.10
N ALA A 254 31.57 15.81 8.48
CA ALA A 254 31.79 15.22 7.16
C ALA A 254 30.58 15.53 6.27
N GLU A 255 30.82 15.71 4.97
CA GLU A 255 29.76 15.90 3.99
C GLU A 255 29.49 14.60 3.24
N VAL A 256 28.21 14.26 3.11
CA VAL A 256 27.73 13.15 2.30
C VAL A 256 27.49 13.67 0.89
N PHE A 257 28.12 13.04 -0.10
CA PHE A 257 27.90 13.36 -1.51
C PHE A 257 27.77 12.07 -2.33
N THR A 258 27.02 12.14 -3.41
CA THR A 258 26.82 11.02 -4.33
C THR A 258 27.81 11.13 -5.48
N GLN A 259 28.59 10.08 -5.72
CA GLN A 259 29.46 9.98 -6.90
C GLN A 259 29.22 8.68 -7.65
N PHE A 260 29.25 8.75 -8.99
CA PHE A 260 29.26 7.54 -9.81
C PHE A 260 30.68 6.96 -9.84
N ALA A 261 30.82 5.68 -9.52
CA ALA A 261 32.08 4.95 -9.63
C ALA A 261 31.92 3.79 -10.62
N VAL A 262 32.93 3.60 -11.47
CA VAL A 262 33.02 2.46 -12.38
C VAL A 262 34.01 1.47 -11.80
N ARG A 263 33.62 0.19 -11.72
CA ARG A 263 34.52 -0.92 -11.34
C ARG A 263 34.63 -1.93 -12.49
N PRO A 264 35.79 -2.57 -12.69
CA PRO A 264 35.93 -3.65 -13.67
C PRO A 264 34.89 -4.74 -13.41
N ALA A 265 34.20 -5.20 -14.45
CA ALA A 265 33.38 -6.41 -14.36
C ALA A 265 34.31 -7.64 -14.28
N PRO A 266 34.01 -8.65 -13.46
CA PRO A 266 34.76 -9.89 -13.49
C PRO A 266 34.70 -10.50 -14.90
N ALA A 267 35.87 -10.92 -15.41
CA ALA A 267 35.95 -11.58 -16.71
C ALA A 267 35.16 -12.89 -16.67
N GLU A 268 34.32 -13.13 -17.68
CA GLU A 268 33.72 -14.45 -17.89
C GLU A 268 34.86 -15.44 -18.08
N THR A 269 35.10 -16.31 -17.09
CA THR A 269 36.02 -17.42 -17.25
C THR A 269 35.40 -18.39 -18.24
N GLY A 270 35.75 -18.23 -19.51
CA GLY A 270 35.53 -19.24 -20.54
C GLY A 270 36.25 -20.52 -20.12
N ASP A 271 35.46 -21.56 -19.90
CA ASP A 271 35.94 -22.91 -19.63
C ASP A 271 36.71 -23.41 -20.86
N ALA A 272 38.04 -23.36 -20.77
CA ALA A 272 38.96 -23.96 -21.71
C ALA A 272 39.86 -24.94 -20.95
N GLY A 273 39.25 -26.00 -20.42
CA GLY A 273 39.96 -27.19 -19.97
C GLY A 273 40.41 -28.04 -21.14
N ALA A 274 41.66 -27.85 -21.56
CA ALA A 274 42.35 -28.65 -22.56
C ALA A 274 42.74 -30.04 -22.04
N GLU A 275 42.83 -30.98 -22.97
CA GLU A 275 43.38 -32.32 -22.88
C GLU A 275 44.80 -32.37 -22.27
N GLY A 276 45.14 -33.48 -21.60
CA GLY A 276 46.55 -33.83 -21.38
C GLY A 276 46.87 -34.88 -20.32
N GLY A 277 46.85 -36.15 -20.71
CA GLY A 277 47.95 -37.08 -20.37
C GLY A 277 47.77 -38.03 -19.18
N ALA A 278 47.42 -39.28 -19.48
CA ALA A 278 47.85 -40.44 -18.68
C ALA A 278 48.23 -41.60 -19.63
N SER A 279 49.53 -41.91 -19.70
CA SER A 279 50.07 -43.26 -19.94
C SER A 279 50.27 -43.96 -18.58
N PRO A 280 50.63 -45.25 -18.45
CA PRO A 280 50.91 -46.30 -19.47
C PRO A 280 50.19 -47.64 -19.19
N THR A 281 50.28 -48.63 -20.10
CA THR A 281 50.83 -49.99 -19.85
C THR A 281 50.52 -50.97 -20.99
N SER A 282 51.55 -51.78 -21.31
CA SER A 282 51.62 -52.98 -22.17
C SER A 282 51.78 -52.77 -23.67
#